data_AF-A0A1V8U652-F1
#
_entry.id   AF-A0A1V8U652-F1
#
_cell.length_a   1.000
_cell.length_b   1.000
_cell.length_c   1.000
_cell.angle_alpha   90.00
_cell.angle_beta   90.00
_cell.angle_gamma   90.00
#
_symmetry.space_group_name_H-M   'P 1'
#
loop_
_entity.id
_entity.type
_entity.pdbx_description
1 polymer ?
#
loop_
_entity_poly.entity_id
_entity_poly.type
_entity_poly.pdbx_seq_one_letter_code
_entity_poly.pdbx_strand_id
1 'polypeptide(L)'
;MSALLTGRQAEELHKSLIAYLASAGHPNAALALRQELDLPESSFDSTTTKKYEGLLEKKWTSVVRLQKKIMDLETRCTGLQHELDNATPTSLAARKNHDPATWLPKAPARHTLQSHRAPITSVAFHPLFSSLASASEDCTIKIWDYELGELERTLKSHTKAVLDVDYGGPRGHTLLASCSSDLTIKLWDASDEYKNIRTLPGHDHSVSTVRFIPSGAAGAPLSGNLLASASRDKTIRIWDATTGYCLRTFRGHNEW
;
A
#
# COMPACT_ATOMS: atom_id res chain seq x y z
N MET A 1 -27.66 -32.87 2.52
CA MET A 1 -27.71 -31.58 1.81
C MET A 1 -28.25 -30.54 2.77
N SER A 2 -27.44 -29.58 3.21
CA SER A 2 -27.92 -28.47 4.02
C SER A 2 -28.97 -27.70 3.22
N ALA A 3 -30.15 -27.47 3.78
CA ALA A 3 -31.18 -26.66 3.14
C ALA A 3 -30.60 -25.28 2.83
N LEU A 4 -30.52 -24.93 1.53
CA LEU A 4 -30.01 -23.64 1.04
C LEU A 4 -30.88 -22.45 1.47
N LEU A 5 -32.14 -22.72 1.86
CA LEU A 5 -33.08 -21.73 2.35
C LEU A 5 -33.57 -22.11 3.75
N THR A 6 -33.78 -21.10 4.59
CA THR A 6 -34.48 -21.27 5.86
C THR A 6 -35.95 -21.64 5.61
N GLY A 7 -36.60 -22.37 6.53
CA GLY A 7 -37.99 -22.84 6.32
C GLY A 7 -38.97 -21.72 5.95
N ARG A 8 -38.81 -20.54 6.56
CA ARG A 8 -39.60 -19.34 6.23
C ARG A 8 -39.36 -18.84 4.81
N GLN A 9 -38.11 -18.87 4.33
CA GLN A 9 -37.78 -18.45 2.96
C GLN A 9 -38.29 -19.46 1.92
N ALA A 10 -38.28 -20.75 2.26
CA ALA A 10 -38.87 -21.79 1.40
C ALA A 10 -40.39 -21.60 1.26
N GLU A 11 -41.09 -21.31 2.36
CA GLU A 11 -42.53 -21.01 2.32
C GLU A 11 -42.86 -19.74 1.50
N GLU A 12 -42.06 -18.68 1.64
CA GLU A 12 -42.24 -17.45 0.84
C GLU A 12 -41.97 -17.70 -0.66
N LEU A 13 -40.99 -18.53 -0.99
CA LEU A 13 -40.69 -18.92 -2.36
C LEU A 13 -41.85 -19.72 -2.97
N HIS A 14 -42.35 -20.73 -2.25
CA HIS A 14 -43.49 -21.54 -2.69
C HIS A 14 -44.74 -20.69 -2.94
N LYS A 15 -45.04 -19.72 -2.06
CA LYS A 15 -46.12 -18.76 -2.25
C LYS A 15 -45.91 -17.86 -3.47
N SER A 16 -44.69 -17.41 -3.72
CA SER A 16 -44.39 -16.62 -4.93
C SER A 16 -44.49 -17.41 -6.23
N LEU A 17 -44.13 -18.71 -6.23
CA LEU A 17 -44.18 -19.59 -7.39
C LEU A 17 -45.62 -19.88 -7.81
N ILE A 18 -46.49 -20.21 -6.85
CA ILE A 18 -47.91 -20.46 -7.11
C ILE A 18 -48.59 -19.18 -7.64
N ALA A 19 -48.30 -18.02 -7.04
CA ALA A 19 -48.86 -16.74 -7.48
C ALA A 19 -48.41 -16.37 -8.91
N TYR A 20 -47.15 -16.61 -9.25
CA TYR A 20 -46.60 -16.37 -10.59
C TYR A 20 -47.18 -17.31 -11.66
N LEU A 21 -47.34 -18.60 -11.37
CA LEU A 21 -47.94 -19.56 -12.30
C LEU A 21 -49.41 -19.26 -12.58
N ALA A 22 -50.13 -18.75 -11.56
CA ALA A 22 -51.52 -18.33 -11.70
C ALA A 22 -51.65 -17.08 -12.59
N SER A 23 -50.75 -16.10 -12.47
CA SER A 23 -50.77 -14.88 -13.31
C SER A 23 -50.26 -15.10 -14.73
N ALA A 24 -49.29 -16.02 -14.91
CA ALA A 24 -48.74 -16.38 -16.23
C ALA A 24 -49.68 -17.23 -17.10
N GLY A 25 -50.89 -17.56 -16.61
CA GLY A 25 -51.89 -18.32 -17.38
C GLY A 25 -51.73 -19.84 -17.32
N HIS A 26 -51.04 -20.38 -16.30
CA HIS A 26 -50.85 -21.82 -16.10
C HIS A 26 -51.51 -22.33 -14.80
N PRO A 27 -52.85 -22.32 -14.70
CA PRO A 27 -53.57 -22.67 -13.47
C PRO A 27 -53.42 -24.16 -13.09
N ASN A 28 -53.34 -25.06 -14.07
CA ASN A 28 -53.19 -26.51 -13.82
C ASN A 28 -51.86 -26.82 -13.12
N ALA A 29 -50.79 -26.11 -13.50
CA ALA A 29 -49.48 -26.25 -12.87
C ALA A 29 -49.48 -25.69 -11.44
N ALA A 30 -50.15 -24.55 -11.22
CA ALA A 30 -50.30 -23.97 -9.88
C ALA A 30 -51.06 -24.88 -8.92
N LEU A 31 -52.10 -25.58 -9.41
CA LEU A 31 -52.88 -26.54 -8.62
C LEU A 31 -52.09 -27.81 -8.27
N ALA A 32 -51.31 -28.35 -9.21
CA ALA A 32 -50.45 -29.51 -8.97
C ALA A 32 -49.38 -29.19 -7.90
N LEU A 33 -48.72 -28.03 -8.03
CA LEU A 33 -47.69 -27.58 -7.09
C LEU A 33 -48.27 -27.30 -5.70
N ARG A 34 -49.54 -26.89 -5.63
CA ARG A 34 -50.26 -26.71 -4.37
C ARG A 34 -50.60 -28.03 -3.68
N GLN A 35 -50.95 -29.06 -4.45
CA GLN A 35 -51.21 -30.41 -3.94
C GLN A 35 -49.94 -31.07 -3.41
N GLU A 36 -48.80 -30.88 -4.07
CA GLU A 36 -47.52 -31.43 -3.60
C GLU A 36 -46.98 -30.77 -2.32
N LEU A 37 -47.41 -29.54 -2.04
CA LEU A 37 -46.93 -28.74 -0.90
C LEU A 37 -47.86 -28.78 0.33
N ASP A 38 -48.99 -29.52 0.29
CA ASP A 38 -49.99 -29.62 1.37
C ASP A 38 -50.41 -28.25 1.96
N LEU A 39 -50.52 -27.22 1.12
CA LEU A 39 -50.88 -25.86 1.57
C LEU A 39 -52.41 -25.70 1.71
N PRO A 40 -52.95 -25.38 2.91
CA PRO A 40 -54.39 -25.28 3.15
C PRO A 40 -55.07 -24.20 2.28
N GLU A 41 -56.30 -24.45 1.84
CA GLU A 41 -57.10 -23.48 1.06
C GLU A 41 -57.25 -22.12 1.74
N SER A 42 -57.29 -22.10 3.07
CA SER A 42 -57.40 -20.91 3.92
C SER A 42 -56.14 -20.02 3.97
N SER A 43 -54.99 -20.51 3.53
CA SER A 43 -53.71 -19.80 3.61
C SER A 43 -53.37 -18.95 2.38
N PHE A 44 -54.17 -19.09 1.31
CA PHE A 44 -53.91 -18.51 0.00
C PHE A 44 -55.14 -17.79 -0.53
N ASP A 45 -55.39 -16.62 0.03
CA ASP A 45 -56.50 -15.74 -0.32
C ASP A 45 -56.16 -14.85 -1.53
N SER A 46 -57.16 -14.35 -2.26
CA SER A 46 -57.02 -13.48 -3.46
C SER A 46 -56.08 -12.28 -3.22
N THR A 47 -56.06 -11.78 -1.99
CA THR A 47 -55.22 -10.68 -1.50
C THR A 47 -53.74 -11.07 -1.38
N THR A 48 -53.45 -12.31 -1.00
CA THR A 48 -52.09 -12.84 -0.90
C THR A 48 -51.49 -13.11 -2.26
N THR A 49 -52.29 -13.57 -3.23
CA THR A 49 -51.85 -13.80 -4.62
C THR A 49 -51.33 -12.51 -5.25
N LYS A 50 -52.07 -11.39 -5.11
CA LYS A 50 -51.63 -10.07 -5.61
C LYS A 50 -50.35 -9.56 -4.94
N LYS A 51 -50.09 -9.91 -3.69
CA LYS A 51 -48.89 -9.49 -2.96
C LYS A 51 -47.63 -10.19 -3.48
N TYR A 52 -47.74 -11.45 -3.88
CA TYR A 52 -46.61 -12.30 -4.26
C TYR A 52 -46.36 -12.39 -5.77
N GLU A 53 -47.33 -12.00 -6.60
CA GLU A 53 -47.27 -12.03 -8.07
C GLU A 53 -46.02 -11.35 -8.65
N GLY A 54 -45.70 -10.12 -8.20
CA GLY A 54 -44.52 -9.38 -8.68
C GLY A 54 -43.23 -9.63 -7.87
N LEU A 55 -43.26 -10.47 -6.84
CA LEU A 55 -42.09 -10.67 -5.96
C LEU A 55 -40.97 -11.43 -6.69
N LEU A 56 -41.33 -12.47 -7.47
CA LEU A 56 -40.37 -13.29 -8.19
C LEU A 56 -39.65 -12.47 -9.27
N GLU A 57 -40.37 -11.64 -10.01
CA GLU A 57 -39.81 -10.73 -11.02
C GLU A 57 -38.88 -9.67 -10.41
N LYS A 58 -39.26 -9.07 -9.28
CA LYS A 58 -38.42 -8.10 -8.54
C LYS A 58 -37.15 -8.75 -8.01
N LYS A 59 -37.24 -9.99 -7.49
CA LYS A 59 -36.07 -10.75 -7.03
C LYS A 59 -35.19 -11.16 -8.20
N TRP A 60 -35.77 -11.63 -9.30
CA TRP A 60 -35.06 -11.99 -10.52
C TRP A 60 -34.28 -10.80 -11.12
N THR A 61 -34.94 -9.65 -11.31
CA THR A 61 -34.28 -8.43 -11.79
C THR A 61 -33.17 -7.96 -10.84
N SER A 62 -33.36 -8.10 -9.52
CA SER A 62 -32.30 -7.82 -8.55
C SER A 62 -31.13 -8.79 -8.65
N VAL A 63 -31.39 -10.08 -8.85
CA VAL A 63 -30.36 -11.12 -9.01
C VAL A 63 -29.58 -10.88 -10.30
N VAL A 64 -30.24 -10.60 -11.42
CA VAL A 64 -29.58 -10.26 -12.69
C VAL A 64 -28.68 -9.03 -12.54
N ARG A 65 -29.15 -7.99 -11.84
CA ARG A 65 -28.33 -6.79 -11.54
C ARG A 65 -27.12 -7.12 -10.66
N LEU A 66 -27.28 -8.00 -9.67
CA LEU A 66 -26.19 -8.44 -8.81
C LEU A 66 -25.19 -9.31 -9.56
N GLN A 67 -25.65 -10.24 -10.39
CA GLN A 67 -24.78 -11.07 -11.25
C GLN A 67 -23.98 -10.21 -12.23
N LYS A 68 -24.61 -9.22 -12.87
CA LYS A 68 -23.90 -8.24 -13.70
C LYS A 68 -22.84 -7.50 -12.89
N LYS A 69 -23.16 -7.08 -11.67
CA LYS A 69 -22.20 -6.38 -10.80
C LYS A 69 -21.04 -7.29 -10.36
N ILE A 70 -21.29 -8.55 -10.09
CA ILE A 70 -20.26 -9.55 -9.76
C ILE A 70 -19.33 -9.73 -10.97
N MET A 71 -19.89 -9.92 -12.16
CA MET A 71 -19.10 -10.05 -13.40
C MET A 71 -18.27 -8.80 -13.70
N ASP A 72 -18.84 -7.60 -13.49
CA ASP A 72 -18.11 -6.33 -13.61
C ASP A 72 -16.99 -6.18 -12.55
N LEU A 73 -17.16 -6.75 -11.35
CA LEU A 73 -16.14 -6.73 -10.30
C LEU A 73 -15.05 -7.77 -10.56
N GLU A 74 -15.41 -8.97 -10.97
CA GLU A 74 -14.46 -10.03 -11.34
C GLU A 74 -13.57 -9.58 -12.50
N THR A 75 -14.15 -8.97 -13.53
CA THR A 75 -13.39 -8.39 -14.65
C THR A 75 -12.47 -7.25 -14.23
N ARG A 76 -12.87 -6.40 -13.28
CA ARG A 76 -11.98 -5.39 -12.69
C ARG A 76 -10.86 -6.03 -11.87
N CYS A 77 -11.16 -7.04 -11.07
CA CYS A 77 -10.17 -7.75 -10.27
C CYS A 77 -9.15 -8.46 -11.16
N THR A 78 -9.57 -9.13 -12.23
CA THR A 78 -8.65 -9.76 -13.19
C THR A 78 -7.83 -8.71 -13.95
N GLY A 79 -8.44 -7.58 -14.33
CA GLY A 79 -7.73 -6.45 -14.92
C GLY A 79 -6.63 -5.89 -14.00
N LEU A 80 -6.97 -5.59 -12.75
CA LEU A 80 -6.01 -5.12 -11.75
C LEU A 80 -4.93 -6.16 -11.44
N GLN A 81 -5.27 -7.46 -11.42
CA GLN A 81 -4.29 -8.53 -11.24
C GLN A 81 -3.31 -8.59 -12.41
N HIS A 82 -3.82 -8.46 -13.65
CA HIS A 82 -2.98 -8.44 -14.85
C HIS A 82 -2.11 -7.18 -14.92
N GLU A 83 -2.63 -6.02 -14.53
CA GLU A 83 -1.84 -4.81 -14.34
C GLU A 83 -0.75 -5.02 -13.29
N LEU A 84 -1.06 -5.64 -12.16
CA LEU A 84 -0.09 -5.95 -11.11
C LEU A 84 0.99 -6.92 -11.59
N ASP A 85 0.63 -7.99 -12.31
CA ASP A 85 1.59 -8.99 -12.80
C ASP A 85 2.55 -8.38 -13.84
N ASN A 86 2.08 -7.42 -14.65
CA ASN A 86 2.91 -6.70 -15.61
C ASN A 86 3.67 -5.51 -15.01
N ALA A 87 3.11 -4.88 -13.97
CA ALA A 87 3.74 -3.78 -13.23
C ALA A 87 4.72 -4.28 -12.17
N THR A 88 4.63 -5.54 -11.72
CA THR A 88 5.66 -6.11 -10.86
C THR A 88 6.96 -6.15 -11.65
N PRO A 89 7.95 -5.38 -11.23
CA PRO A 89 9.17 -5.33 -11.97
C PRO A 89 9.86 -6.69 -11.95
N THR A 90 10.63 -6.90 -13.01
CA THR A 90 11.44 -8.10 -13.23
C THR A 90 12.36 -8.43 -12.05
N SER A 91 12.58 -7.50 -11.11
CA SER A 91 13.39 -7.68 -9.91
C SER A 91 12.80 -8.66 -8.88
N LEU A 92 11.47 -8.76 -8.69
CA LEU A 92 10.87 -9.77 -7.81
C LEU A 92 10.80 -11.15 -8.47
N ALA A 93 10.58 -11.21 -9.79
CA ALA A 93 10.66 -12.46 -10.57
C ALA A 93 12.11 -12.96 -10.70
N ALA A 94 13.10 -12.07 -10.77
CA ALA A 94 14.53 -12.39 -10.84
C ALA A 94 15.12 -12.90 -9.50
N ARG A 95 14.43 -12.71 -8.36
CA ARG A 95 14.84 -13.29 -7.07
C ARG A 95 14.79 -14.83 -7.04
N LYS A 96 14.25 -15.49 -8.07
CA LYS A 96 14.04 -16.94 -8.07
C LYS A 96 15.22 -17.81 -8.50
N ASN A 97 16.30 -17.27 -9.07
CA ASN A 97 17.57 -17.99 -9.28
C ASN A 97 18.59 -17.10 -9.99
N HIS A 98 19.47 -16.43 -9.25
CA HIS A 98 20.66 -15.83 -9.83
C HIS A 98 21.90 -16.51 -9.27
N ASP A 99 22.60 -17.19 -10.17
CA ASP A 99 23.93 -17.74 -9.95
C ASP A 99 24.87 -16.58 -9.56
N PRO A 100 25.65 -16.65 -8.46
CA PRO A 100 26.42 -15.51 -7.93
C PRO A 100 27.41 -14.89 -8.93
N ALA A 101 27.80 -15.63 -9.97
CA ALA A 101 28.62 -15.10 -11.08
C ALA A 101 27.90 -14.01 -11.92
N THR A 102 26.56 -13.96 -11.89
CA THR A 102 25.75 -12.95 -12.59
C THR A 102 25.71 -11.61 -11.88
N TRP A 103 26.09 -11.55 -10.59
CA TRP A 103 26.13 -10.31 -9.81
C TRP A 103 27.33 -9.41 -10.15
N LEU A 104 28.27 -9.90 -10.97
CA LEU A 104 29.40 -9.10 -11.40
C LEU A 104 28.91 -7.89 -12.23
N PRO A 105 29.27 -6.65 -11.86
CA PRO A 105 28.92 -5.47 -12.62
C PRO A 105 29.42 -5.60 -14.06
N LYS A 106 28.51 -5.48 -15.02
CA LYS A 106 28.84 -5.48 -16.45
C LYS A 106 28.53 -4.11 -17.03
N ALA A 107 29.44 -3.60 -17.85
CA ALA A 107 29.15 -2.47 -18.71
C ALA A 107 28.30 -2.94 -19.91
N PRO A 108 27.48 -2.08 -20.52
CA PRO A 108 27.24 -0.67 -20.16
C PRO A 108 26.23 -0.50 -19.01
N ALA A 109 26.22 0.68 -18.39
CA ALA A 109 25.21 1.03 -17.40
C ALA A 109 23.80 0.97 -18.03
N ARG A 110 22.85 0.35 -17.31
CA ARG A 110 21.47 0.17 -17.80
C ARG A 110 20.72 1.50 -17.92
N HIS A 111 20.90 2.41 -16.96
CA HIS A 111 20.26 3.72 -16.93
C HIS A 111 21.27 4.82 -16.55
N THR A 112 21.11 6.00 -17.15
CA THR A 112 21.89 7.21 -16.82
C THR A 112 20.91 8.31 -16.40
N LEU A 113 20.81 8.58 -15.10
CA LEU A 113 19.83 9.50 -14.54
C LEU A 113 20.40 10.92 -14.45
N GLN A 114 19.90 11.84 -15.27
CA GLN A 114 20.38 13.23 -15.35
C GLN A 114 19.27 14.21 -14.96
N SER A 115 19.41 14.86 -13.80
CA SER A 115 18.46 15.92 -13.37
C SER A 115 19.03 16.87 -12.32
N HIS A 116 19.99 16.43 -11.50
CA HIS A 116 20.63 17.30 -10.51
C HIS A 116 21.45 18.41 -11.18
N ARG A 117 21.48 19.59 -10.54
CA ARG A 117 22.22 20.76 -11.04
C ARG A 117 23.62 20.88 -10.48
N ALA A 118 23.89 20.17 -9.39
CA ALA A 118 25.15 20.18 -8.66
C ALA A 118 25.59 18.73 -8.38
N PRO A 119 26.79 18.52 -7.81
CA PRO A 119 27.26 17.19 -7.45
C PRO A 119 26.26 16.43 -6.58
N ILE A 120 26.17 15.13 -6.84
CA ILE A 120 25.40 14.20 -6.01
C ILE A 120 26.30 13.79 -4.85
N THR A 121 25.81 13.98 -3.63
CA THR A 121 26.58 13.75 -2.40
C THR A 121 26.35 12.36 -1.84
N SER A 122 25.12 11.86 -1.95
CA SER A 122 24.73 10.56 -1.42
C SER A 122 23.54 9.95 -2.17
N VAL A 123 23.41 8.63 -2.04
CA VAL A 123 22.36 7.82 -2.66
C VAL A 123 21.91 6.75 -1.67
N ALA A 124 20.60 6.53 -1.57
CA ALA A 124 20.02 5.50 -0.72
C ALA A 124 18.92 4.71 -1.45
N PHE A 125 18.97 3.38 -1.35
CA PHE A 125 17.94 2.50 -1.91
C PHE A 125 16.81 2.29 -0.90
N HIS A 126 15.57 2.31 -1.37
CA HIS A 126 14.44 1.95 -0.55
C HIS A 126 14.46 0.43 -0.26
N PRO A 127 14.24 -0.02 0.98
CA PRO A 127 14.38 -1.44 1.36
C PRO A 127 13.30 -2.39 0.80
N LEU A 128 12.28 -1.88 0.10
CA LEU A 128 11.07 -2.63 -0.27
C LEU A 128 10.62 -2.30 -1.69
N PHE A 129 10.44 -1.01 -2.01
CA PHE A 129 10.07 -0.55 -3.34
C PHE A 129 11.29 -0.32 -4.22
N SER A 130 11.10 -0.31 -5.54
CA SER A 130 12.13 -0.03 -6.55
C SER A 130 12.52 1.45 -6.65
N SER A 131 12.55 2.12 -5.50
CA SER A 131 12.79 3.55 -5.39
C SER A 131 14.22 3.82 -4.90
N LEU A 132 14.82 4.88 -5.45
CA LEU A 132 16.16 5.36 -5.16
C LEU A 132 16.08 6.83 -4.77
N ALA A 133 16.63 7.20 -3.61
CA ALA A 133 16.82 8.60 -3.24
C ALA A 133 18.24 9.05 -3.60
N SER A 134 18.37 10.23 -4.18
CA SER A 134 19.65 10.91 -4.39
C SER A 134 19.63 12.29 -3.75
N ALA A 135 20.68 12.61 -3.01
CA ALA A 135 20.91 13.92 -2.40
C ALA A 135 21.96 14.70 -3.19
N SER A 136 21.81 16.03 -3.26
CA SER A 136 22.74 16.89 -3.99
C SER A 136 23.01 18.21 -3.27
N GLU A 137 24.13 18.82 -3.65
CA GLU A 137 24.49 20.18 -3.25
C GLU A 137 23.52 21.24 -3.80
N ASP A 138 22.65 20.89 -4.76
CA ASP A 138 21.58 21.77 -5.28
C ASP A 138 20.43 21.99 -4.28
N CYS A 139 20.60 21.54 -3.03
CA CYS A 139 19.65 21.62 -1.92
C CYS A 139 18.37 20.79 -2.14
N THR A 140 18.39 19.88 -3.12
CA THR A 140 17.26 19.00 -3.42
C THR A 140 17.59 17.54 -3.16
N ILE A 141 16.54 16.78 -2.84
CA ILE A 141 16.58 15.32 -2.84
C ILE A 141 15.67 14.88 -3.98
N LYS A 142 16.14 13.99 -4.84
CA LYS A 142 15.36 13.43 -5.93
C LYS A 142 15.06 11.98 -5.65
N ILE A 143 13.84 11.57 -5.93
CA ILE A 143 13.37 10.20 -5.83
C ILE A 143 13.20 9.66 -7.24
N TRP A 144 13.78 8.51 -7.50
CA TRP A 144 13.83 7.88 -8.81
C TRP A 144 13.27 6.48 -8.71
N ASP A 145 12.61 6.04 -9.78
CA ASP A 145 12.40 4.63 -10.04
C ASP A 145 13.65 4.11 -10.77
N TYR A 146 14.41 3.21 -10.14
CA TYR A 146 15.65 2.70 -10.74
C TYR A 146 15.42 1.63 -11.82
N GLU A 147 14.20 1.14 -11.98
CA GLU A 147 13.83 0.11 -12.97
C GLU A 147 13.34 0.72 -14.27
N LEU A 148 12.56 1.80 -14.16
CA LEU A 148 12.14 2.62 -15.30
C LEU A 148 13.21 3.68 -15.65
N GLY A 149 14.00 4.10 -14.67
CA GLY A 149 14.97 5.18 -14.82
C GLY A 149 14.32 6.56 -14.90
N GLU A 150 13.15 6.71 -14.32
CA GLU A 150 12.36 7.94 -14.34
C GLU A 150 12.45 8.70 -13.02
N LEU A 151 12.33 10.02 -13.09
CA LEU A 151 12.27 10.88 -11.92
C LEU A 151 10.83 10.89 -11.39
N GLU A 152 10.60 10.28 -10.22
CA GLU A 152 9.29 10.31 -9.58
C GLU A 152 9.03 11.68 -8.95
N ARG A 153 9.96 12.15 -8.10
CA ARG A 153 9.75 13.38 -7.31
C ARG A 153 11.04 14.14 -7.02
N THR A 154 10.86 15.44 -6.76
CA THR A 154 11.92 16.34 -6.28
C THR A 154 11.46 17.00 -4.99
N LEU A 155 12.17 16.72 -3.90
CA LEU A 155 11.95 17.29 -2.57
C LEU A 155 12.84 18.52 -2.39
N LYS A 156 12.20 19.67 -2.17
CA LYS A 156 12.85 20.95 -1.89
C LYS A 156 12.44 21.42 -0.51
N SER A 157 13.33 21.31 0.47
CA SER A 157 13.06 21.83 1.82
C SER A 157 14.29 22.28 2.60
N HIS A 158 15.47 21.77 2.25
CA HIS A 158 16.72 22.21 2.86
C HIS A 158 17.10 23.58 2.31
N THR A 159 17.69 24.41 3.17
CA THR A 159 18.12 25.76 2.78
C THR A 159 19.54 25.78 2.22
N LYS A 160 20.31 24.71 2.46
CA LYS A 160 21.66 24.51 1.96
C LYS A 160 21.86 23.07 1.46
N ALA A 161 23.05 22.80 0.91
CA ALA A 161 23.45 21.51 0.35
C ALA A 161 23.08 20.33 1.25
N VAL A 162 22.40 19.34 0.67
CA VAL A 162 22.08 18.07 1.33
C VAL A 162 23.30 17.17 1.21
N LEU A 163 23.81 16.71 2.34
CA LEU A 163 25.09 15.99 2.40
C LEU A 163 24.89 14.47 2.44
N ASP A 164 23.82 14.01 3.06
CA ASP A 164 23.53 12.58 3.13
C ASP A 164 22.03 12.31 3.18
N VAL A 165 21.67 11.09 2.78
CA VAL A 165 20.31 10.57 2.76
C VAL A 165 20.33 9.09 3.11
N ASP A 166 19.37 8.64 3.91
CA ASP A 166 19.29 7.24 4.32
C ASP A 166 17.83 6.80 4.47
N TYR A 167 17.54 5.57 4.05
CA TYR A 167 16.24 4.94 4.26
C TYR A 167 16.28 4.02 5.47
N GLY A 168 15.29 4.14 6.35
CA GLY A 168 15.16 3.27 7.51
C GLY A 168 13.93 3.61 8.32
N GLY A 169 13.66 2.85 9.37
CA GLY A 169 12.44 3.01 10.16
C GLY A 169 12.06 1.72 10.89
N PRO A 170 10.95 1.70 11.62
CA PRO A 170 10.48 0.51 12.28
C PRO A 170 9.98 -0.46 11.21
N ARG A 171 9.95 -1.76 11.55
CA ARG A 171 9.41 -2.78 10.64
C ARG A 171 8.01 -2.39 10.17
N GLY A 172 7.88 -2.04 8.89
CA GLY A 172 6.61 -1.68 8.25
C GLY A 172 6.42 -0.21 7.92
N HIS A 173 7.24 0.72 8.44
CA HIS A 173 7.15 2.15 8.10
C HIS A 173 8.51 2.69 7.65
N THR A 174 8.75 2.75 6.34
CA THR A 174 10.00 3.32 5.83
C THR A 174 9.95 4.85 5.93
N LEU A 175 10.91 5.40 6.65
CA LEU A 175 11.20 6.83 6.67
C LEU A 175 12.43 7.10 5.83
N LEU A 176 12.48 8.31 5.29
CA LEU A 176 13.68 8.86 4.68
C LEU A 176 14.25 9.91 5.64
N ALA A 177 15.53 9.81 5.96
CA ALA A 177 16.26 10.83 6.68
C ALA A 177 17.19 11.55 5.72
N SER A 178 17.27 12.88 5.84
CA SER A 178 18.24 13.68 5.11
C SER A 178 18.94 14.63 6.06
N CYS A 179 20.23 14.88 5.81
CA CYS A 179 21.00 15.85 6.55
C CYS A 179 21.60 16.91 5.63
N SER A 180 21.75 18.12 6.16
CA SER A 180 22.21 19.26 5.38
C SER A 180 23.23 20.10 6.14
N SER A 181 23.95 20.90 5.37
CA SER A 181 24.78 21.98 5.88
C SER A 181 24.00 23.14 6.52
N ASP A 182 22.66 23.09 6.48
CA ASP A 182 21.76 23.99 7.21
C ASP A 182 21.61 23.68 8.71
N LEU A 183 22.42 22.74 9.24
CA LEU A 183 22.44 22.29 10.63
C LEU A 183 21.24 21.40 11.01
N THR A 184 20.35 21.10 10.06
CA THR A 184 19.14 20.35 10.32
C THR A 184 19.20 18.95 9.74
N ILE A 185 18.51 18.04 10.42
CA ILE A 185 18.17 16.72 9.89
C ILE A 185 16.67 16.73 9.66
N LYS A 186 16.23 16.29 8.49
CA LYS A 186 14.81 16.23 8.14
C LYS A 186 14.38 14.78 7.98
N LEU A 187 13.20 14.47 8.51
CA LEU A 187 12.55 13.18 8.36
C LEU A 187 11.36 13.33 7.42
N TRP A 188 11.25 12.41 6.48
CA TRP A 188 10.23 12.38 5.47
C TRP A 188 9.49 11.05 5.49
N ASP A 189 8.18 11.12 5.32
CA ASP A 189 7.33 9.93 5.25
C ASP A 189 7.28 9.40 3.81
N ALA A 190 7.86 8.25 3.53
CA ALA A 190 7.77 7.68 2.17
C ALA A 190 6.32 7.30 1.79
N SER A 191 5.45 7.06 2.78
CA SER A 191 4.04 6.69 2.56
C SER A 191 3.11 7.88 2.39
N ASP A 192 3.34 8.97 3.14
CA ASP A 192 2.59 10.24 3.02
C ASP A 192 3.32 11.21 2.08
N GLU A 193 3.47 10.80 0.83
CA GLU A 193 3.97 11.65 -0.24
C GLU A 193 5.37 12.30 -0.05
N TYR A 194 6.27 11.69 0.73
CA TYR A 194 7.52 12.33 1.17
C TYR A 194 7.29 13.70 1.81
N LYS A 195 6.21 13.84 2.58
CA LYS A 195 5.98 15.03 3.39
C LYS A 195 7.00 15.09 4.53
N ASN A 196 7.48 16.30 4.83
CA ASN A 196 8.35 16.49 5.99
C ASN A 196 7.55 16.29 7.27
N ILE A 197 7.84 15.20 8.00
CA ILE A 197 7.22 14.91 9.29
C ILE A 197 7.87 15.80 10.34
N ARG A 198 9.21 15.86 10.31
CA ARG A 198 10.00 16.55 11.33
C ARG A 198 11.27 17.16 10.79
N THR A 199 11.70 18.19 11.49
CA THR A 199 13.03 18.78 11.39
C THR A 199 13.66 18.69 12.78
N LEU A 200 14.84 18.09 12.87
CA LEU A 200 15.61 17.90 14.09
C LEU A 200 16.72 18.96 14.14
N PRO A 201 16.50 20.08 14.87
CA PRO A 201 17.56 21.03 15.16
C PRO A 201 18.39 20.56 16.36
N GLY A 202 19.68 20.90 16.38
CA GLY A 202 20.51 20.74 17.58
C GLY A 202 22.00 20.53 17.34
N HIS A 203 22.42 20.32 16.09
CA HIS A 203 23.84 20.42 15.73
C HIS A 203 24.25 21.89 15.58
N ASP A 204 25.48 22.20 15.97
CA ASP A 204 26.03 23.56 15.94
C ASP A 204 26.82 23.83 14.64
N HIS A 205 27.04 22.79 13.83
CA HIS A 205 27.68 22.90 12.53
C HIS A 205 27.07 21.91 11.51
N SER A 206 27.47 22.04 10.24
CA SER A 206 27.07 21.20 9.11
C SER A 206 27.05 19.72 9.45
N VAL A 207 25.91 19.07 9.22
CA VAL A 207 25.70 17.63 9.48
C VAL A 207 26.17 16.84 8.26
N SER A 208 27.24 16.07 8.43
CA SER A 208 27.91 15.38 7.32
C SER A 208 27.23 14.08 6.92
N THR A 209 26.68 13.33 7.87
CA THR A 209 26.03 12.04 7.61
C THR A 209 24.89 11.76 8.56
N VAL A 210 23.94 10.95 8.10
CA VAL A 210 22.81 10.45 8.88
C VAL A 210 22.59 8.97 8.59
N ARG A 211 22.37 8.17 9.63
CA ARG A 211 22.10 6.73 9.50
C ARG A 211 21.01 6.26 10.45
N PHE A 212 20.09 5.45 9.94
CA PHE A 212 19.16 4.72 10.79
C PHE A 212 19.86 3.55 11.46
N ILE A 213 19.59 3.38 12.77
CA ILE A 213 20.05 2.23 13.53
C ILE A 213 18.95 1.16 13.44
N PRO A 214 19.24 -0.01 12.83
CA PRO A 214 18.23 -1.05 12.67
C PRO A 214 17.88 -1.69 14.02
N SER A 215 16.61 -1.55 14.41
CA SER A 215 16.03 -2.27 15.57
C SER A 215 15.80 -3.74 15.21
N GLY A 216 16.87 -4.53 15.16
CA GLY A 216 16.79 -5.96 14.81
C GLY A 216 18.06 -6.77 15.04
N ALA A 217 19.17 -6.16 15.47
CA ALA A 217 20.35 -6.91 15.88
C ALA A 217 20.08 -7.65 17.20
N ALA A 218 20.42 -8.94 17.26
CA ALA A 218 20.29 -9.76 18.46
C ALA A 218 21.00 -9.08 19.65
N GLY A 219 20.21 -8.55 20.60
CA GLY A 219 20.70 -7.80 21.76
C GLY A 219 20.32 -6.31 21.81
N ALA A 220 19.72 -5.75 20.75
CA ALA A 220 19.18 -4.39 20.81
C ALA A 220 17.85 -4.38 21.59
N PRO A 221 17.67 -3.47 22.57
CA PRO A 221 16.41 -3.36 23.29
C PRO A 221 15.27 -3.08 22.30
N LEU A 222 14.11 -3.67 22.59
CA LEU A 222 12.89 -3.72 21.78
C LEU A 222 12.24 -2.34 21.46
N SER A 223 12.95 -1.22 21.63
CA SER A 223 12.40 0.12 21.49
C SER A 223 13.42 1.10 20.94
N GLY A 224 13.22 1.51 19.69
CA GLY A 224 13.73 2.79 19.21
C GLY A 224 14.02 2.77 17.72
N ASN A 225 13.26 3.56 16.96
CA ASN A 225 13.77 4.08 15.69
C ASN A 225 14.85 5.09 16.01
N LEU A 226 16.06 4.59 16.24
CA LEU A 226 17.18 5.46 16.52
C LEU A 226 17.82 5.91 15.22
N LEU A 227 18.28 7.15 15.23
CA LEU A 227 18.99 7.76 14.12
C LEU A 227 20.29 8.35 14.67
N ALA A 228 21.39 8.02 14.03
CA ALA A 228 22.69 8.59 14.34
C ALA A 228 23.00 9.68 13.31
N SER A 229 23.56 10.79 13.77
CA SER A 229 24.09 11.83 12.90
C SER A 229 25.48 12.25 13.36
N ALA A 230 26.33 12.60 12.40
CA ALA A 230 27.63 13.20 12.66
C ALA A 230 27.67 14.60 12.08
N SER A 231 28.34 15.50 12.78
CA SER A 231 28.48 16.89 12.38
C SER A 231 29.92 17.37 12.54
N ARG A 232 30.26 18.40 11.79
CA ARG A 232 31.52 19.15 11.95
C ARG A 232 31.62 19.89 13.29
N ASP A 233 30.58 19.85 14.13
CA ASP A 233 30.63 20.27 15.54
C ASP A 233 31.43 19.30 16.43
N LYS A 234 32.08 18.28 15.82
CA LYS A 234 32.90 17.26 16.48
C LYS A 234 32.07 16.33 17.38
N THR A 235 30.75 16.31 17.18
CA THR A 235 29.83 15.46 17.94
C THR A 235 29.09 14.49 17.04
N ILE A 236 28.80 13.32 17.61
CA ILE A 236 27.85 12.36 17.07
C ILE A 236 26.63 12.39 17.97
N ARG A 237 25.44 12.55 17.41
CA ARG A 237 24.19 12.60 18.17
C ARG A 237 23.30 11.42 17.81
N ILE A 238 22.67 10.84 18.83
CA ILE A 238 21.63 9.83 18.69
C ILE A 238 20.30 10.49 18.94
N TRP A 239 19.41 10.33 17.97
CA TRP A 239 18.07 10.87 17.96
C TRP A 239 17.08 9.73 18.03
N ASP A 240 15.97 9.97 18.69
CA ASP A 240 14.78 9.16 18.52
C ASP A 240 13.96 9.75 17.36
N ALA A 241 13.80 8.99 16.27
CA ALA A 241 13.03 9.45 15.11
C ALA A 241 11.52 9.61 15.44
N THR A 242 11.00 8.88 16.44
CA THR A 242 9.58 8.92 16.82
C THR A 242 9.22 10.10 17.70
N THR A 243 10.15 10.63 18.49
CA THR A 243 9.93 11.82 19.35
C THR A 243 10.66 13.06 18.85
N GLY A 244 11.73 12.87 18.08
CA GLY A 244 12.61 13.93 17.58
C GLY A 244 13.62 14.44 18.61
N TYR A 245 13.71 13.80 19.78
CA TYR A 245 14.64 14.23 20.82
C TYR A 245 16.04 13.64 20.62
N CYS A 246 17.05 14.45 20.93
CA CYS A 246 18.43 14.00 21.05
C CYS A 246 18.58 13.23 22.37
N LEU A 247 18.77 11.91 22.28
CA LEU A 247 18.92 11.02 23.44
C LEU A 247 20.34 11.06 24.00
N ARG A 248 21.35 11.08 23.12
CA ARG A 248 22.76 11.02 23.50
C ARG A 248 23.60 11.86 22.57
N THR A 249 24.65 12.46 23.13
CA THR A 249 25.68 13.17 22.38
C THR A 249 27.02 12.57 22.75
N PHE A 250 27.72 12.02 21.76
CA PHE A 250 29.07 11.51 21.88
C PHE A 250 30.05 12.60 21.48
N ARG A 251 31.01 12.86 22.37
CA ARG A 251 32.13 13.77 22.17
C ARG A 251 33.41 12.96 22.38
N GLY A 252 34.39 13.18 21.51
CA GLY A 252 35.65 12.45 21.56
C GLY A 252 36.53 12.69 20.34
N HIS A 253 35.93 13.11 19.23
CA HIS A 253 36.69 13.57 18.08
C HIS A 253 37.26 14.95 18.34
N ASN A 254 38.56 15.11 18.08
CA ASN A 254 39.25 16.38 18.19
C ASN A 254 39.08 17.23 16.92
N GLU A 255 38.64 16.63 15.81
CA GLU A 255 38.44 17.27 14.50
C GLU A 255 37.13 16.81 13.84
N TRP A 256 36.86 17.35 12.65
CA TRP A 256 35.63 17.19 11.87
C TRP A 256 35.57 15.91 11.03
#